data_AF-A0A8K0XZI9-F1
#
_entry.id   AF-A0A8K0XZI9-F1
#
_cell.length_a   1.000
_cell.length_b   1.000
_cell.length_c   1.000
_cell.angle_alpha   90.00
_cell.angle_beta   90.00
_cell.angle_gamma   90.00
#
_symmetry.space_group_name_H-M   'P 1'
#
loop_
_entity.id
_entity.type
_entity.pdbx_description
1 polymer ?
#
loop_
_entity_poly.entity_id
_entity_poly.type
_entity_poly.pdbx_seq_one_letter_code
_entity_poly.pdbx_strand_id
1 'polypeptide(L)'
;MHDPNLIDFYDRVGRLQKAHASGQGFEALGTLGRSHYSRKERKRRSGLILPLLFVALAVFGLKATIHYNVGDQTYQDRVVMMRQGEGFDRLGAALMQADPVTLWLSDRLRDQMSSGAWWRRPQD
;
A
#
# COMPACT_ATOMS: atom_id res chain seq x y z
N MET A 1 38.97 -29.65 28.67
CA MET A 1 39.67 -28.89 27.61
C MET A 1 38.74 -28.82 26.42
N HIS A 2 38.37 -27.61 26.02
CA HIS A 2 37.51 -27.34 24.87
C HIS A 2 38.44 -27.15 23.66
N ASP A 3 38.49 -28.12 22.74
CA ASP A 3 39.39 -28.05 21.58
C ASP A 3 38.79 -27.09 20.53
N PRO A 4 39.39 -25.92 20.31
CA PRO A 4 38.88 -24.95 19.33
C PRO A 4 38.87 -25.51 17.89
N ASN A 5 39.74 -26.47 17.58
CA ASN A 5 39.84 -27.08 16.25
C ASN A 5 38.64 -27.98 15.95
N LEU A 6 38.14 -28.70 16.97
CA LEU A 6 36.99 -29.58 16.84
C LEU A 6 35.71 -28.79 16.52
N ILE A 7 35.57 -27.58 17.09
CA ILE A 7 34.41 -26.72 16.86
C ILE A 7 34.43 -26.10 15.47
N ASP A 8 35.59 -25.61 15.03
CA ASP A 8 35.73 -25.11 13.66
C ASP A 8 35.47 -26.22 12.62
N PHE A 9 35.87 -27.47 12.93
CA PHE A 9 35.54 -28.61 12.11
C PHE A 9 34.02 -28.85 12.02
N TYR A 10 33.31 -28.90 13.16
CA TYR A 10 31.85 -29.09 13.15
C TYR A 10 31.10 -27.94 12.49
N ASP A 11 31.56 -26.70 12.67
CA ASP A 11 31.00 -25.53 12.00
C ASP A 11 31.15 -25.62 10.47
N ARG A 12 32.32 -26.08 9.99
CA ARG A 12 32.55 -26.34 8.56
C ARG A 12 31.65 -27.44 8.02
N VAL A 13 31.51 -28.54 8.76
CA VAL A 13 30.60 -29.65 8.39
C VAL A 13 29.15 -29.16 8.33
N GLY A 14 28.70 -28.36 9.29
CA GLY A 14 27.36 -27.79 9.30
C GLY A 14 27.10 -26.86 8.10
N ARG A 15 28.09 -26.03 7.73
CA ARG A 15 28.00 -25.21 6.52
C ARG A 15 27.91 -26.06 5.25
N LEU A 16 28.71 -27.12 5.15
CA LEU A 16 28.70 -28.03 4.00
C LEU A 16 27.38 -28.79 3.87
N GLN A 17 26.85 -29.31 4.98
CA GLN A 17 25.55 -29.99 5.00
C GLN A 17 24.41 -29.05 4.59
N LYS A 18 24.44 -27.79 5.05
CA LYS A 18 23.47 -26.77 4.66
C LYS A 18 23.55 -26.44 3.17
N ALA A 19 24.75 -26.31 2.62
CA ALA A 19 24.99 -26.09 1.19
C ALA A 19 24.45 -27.27 0.35
N HIS A 20 24.78 -28.50 0.74
CA HIS A 20 24.26 -29.73 0.13
C HIS A 20 22.73 -29.81 0.19
N ALA A 21 22.12 -29.56 1.35
CA ALA A 21 20.67 -29.57 1.52
C ALA A 21 19.97 -28.50 0.66
N SER A 22 20.63 -27.37 0.40
CA SER A 22 20.14 -26.31 -0.51
C SER A 22 20.37 -26.60 -2.00
N GLY A 23 20.95 -27.75 -2.35
CA GLY A 23 21.15 -28.18 -3.74
C GLY A 23 22.30 -27.47 -4.46
N GLN A 24 23.29 -26.94 -3.73
CA GLN A 24 24.44 -26.21 -4.27
C GLN A 24 25.56 -27.13 -4.82
N GLY A 25 25.42 -28.45 -4.71
CA GLY A 25 26.47 -29.42 -5.07
C GLY A 25 26.29 -30.13 -6.42
N PHE A 26 25.27 -29.77 -7.22
CA PHE A 26 24.97 -30.44 -8.48
C PHE A 26 24.81 -29.40 -9.60
N GLU A 27 25.95 -28.97 -10.14
CA GLU A 27 26.02 -28.14 -11.35
C GLU A 27 26.80 -28.95 -12.39
N ALA A 28 26.10 -29.79 -13.16
CA ALA A 28 26.68 -30.33 -14.37
C ALA A 28 26.68 -29.23 -15.44
N LEU A 29 27.74 -29.15 -16.23
CA LEU A 29 27.92 -28.16 -17.30
C LEU A 29 26.72 -28.23 -18.26
N GLY A 30 25.87 -27.19 -18.28
CA GLY A 30 24.65 -27.13 -19.10
C GLY A 30 23.32 -27.43 -18.37
N THR A 31 23.33 -27.75 -17.07
CA THR A 31 22.12 -27.99 -16.28
C THR A 31 21.84 -26.86 -15.29
N LEU A 32 20.59 -26.44 -15.16
CA LEU A 32 20.17 -25.43 -14.19
C LEU A 32 20.12 -26.08 -12.79
N GLY A 33 21.05 -25.71 -11.91
CA GLY A 33 21.16 -26.28 -10.57
C GLY A 33 19.88 -26.10 -9.74
N ARG A 34 19.59 -27.07 -8.85
CA ARG A 34 18.40 -27.05 -7.96
C ARG A 34 18.34 -25.81 -7.05
N SER A 35 19.49 -25.21 -6.78
CA SER A 35 19.65 -23.93 -6.09
C SER A 35 18.87 -22.79 -6.76
N HIS A 36 18.70 -22.83 -8.09
CA HIS A 36 17.93 -21.87 -8.87
C HIS A 36 16.43 -21.88 -8.49
N TYR A 37 15.86 -23.07 -8.25
CA TYR A 37 14.46 -23.23 -7.81
C TYR A 37 14.27 -22.98 -6.32
N SER A 38 15.33 -23.10 -5.50
CA SER A 38 15.25 -22.89 -4.05
C SER A 38 15.33 -21.42 -3.63
N ARG A 39 15.54 -20.49 -4.58
CA ARG A 39 15.62 -19.06 -4.29
C ARG A 39 14.29 -18.62 -3.70
N LYS A 40 14.22 -18.63 -2.36
CA LYS A 40 13.07 -18.11 -1.60
C LYS A 40 12.81 -16.71 -2.14
N GLU A 41 11.68 -16.54 -2.81
CA GLU A 41 11.20 -15.23 -3.20
C GLU A 41 11.29 -14.36 -1.95
N ARG A 42 12.12 -13.31 -2.02
CA ARG A 42 12.20 -12.33 -0.94
C ARG A 42 10.78 -11.82 -0.74
N LYS A 43 10.11 -12.29 0.31
CA LYS A 43 8.75 -11.85 0.69
C LYS A 43 8.77 -10.33 0.67
N ARG A 44 8.22 -9.75 -0.40
CA ARG A 44 8.20 -8.31 -0.59
C ARG A 44 7.32 -7.78 0.53
N ARG A 45 7.94 -7.08 1.50
CA ARG A 45 7.25 -6.44 2.62
C ARG A 45 6.24 -5.36 2.16
N SER A 46 6.12 -5.12 0.85
CA SER A 46 5.17 -4.20 0.22
C SER A 46 3.73 -4.71 0.13
N GLY A 47 3.43 -5.92 0.60
CA GLY A 47 2.09 -6.53 0.47
C GLY A 47 0.95 -5.71 1.10
N LEU A 48 1.24 -4.87 2.09
CA LEU A 48 0.23 -4.04 2.77
C LEU A 48 0.17 -2.59 2.26
N ILE A 49 1.16 -2.14 1.49
CA ILE A 49 1.19 -0.75 1.02
C ILE A 49 0.07 -0.51 -0.01
N LEU A 50 -0.11 -1.45 -0.93
CA LEU A 50 -1.11 -1.36 -1.98
C LEU A 50 -2.56 -1.33 -1.46
N PRO A 51 -3.00 -2.26 -0.57
CA PRO A 51 -4.34 -2.18 -0.01
C PRO A 51 -4.55 -0.94 0.86
N LEU A 52 -3.53 -0.50 1.62
CA LEU A 52 -3.62 0.72 2.42
C LEU A 52 -3.81 1.96 1.55
N LEU A 53 -3.07 2.06 0.45
CA LEU A 53 -3.19 3.15 -0.52
C LEU A 53 -4.57 3.14 -1.18
N PHE A 54 -5.10 1.97 -1.52
CA PHE A 54 -6.43 1.83 -2.09
C PHE A 54 -7.53 2.32 -1.14
N VAL A 55 -7.47 1.92 0.13
CA VAL A 55 -8.40 2.39 1.17
C VAL A 55 -8.31 3.90 1.35
N ALA A 56 -7.10 4.46 1.43
CA ALA A 56 -6.91 5.90 1.52
C ALA A 56 -7.56 6.63 0.33
N LEU A 57 -7.32 6.15 -0.89
CA LEU A 57 -7.88 6.75 -2.10
C LEU A 57 -9.41 6.69 -2.11
N ALA A 58 -10.02 5.59 -1.66
CA ALA A 58 -11.46 5.47 -1.53
C ALA A 58 -12.05 6.48 -0.52
N VAL A 59 -11.42 6.61 0.65
CA VAL A 59 -11.87 7.55 1.71
C VAL A 59 -11.78 9.00 1.22
N PHE A 60 -10.63 9.40 0.67
CA PHE A 60 -10.45 10.78 0.20
C PHE A 60 -11.30 11.08 -1.04
N GLY A 61 -11.44 10.13 -1.97
CA GLY A 61 -12.27 10.28 -3.16
C GLY A 61 -13.75 10.44 -2.84
N LEU A 62 -14.27 9.64 -1.88
CA LEU A 62 -15.65 9.77 -1.40
C LEU A 62 -15.86 11.11 -0.69
N LYS A 63 -14.94 11.51 0.19
CA LYS A 63 -15.03 12.79 0.91
C LYS A 63 -15.01 13.99 -0.04
N ALA A 64 -14.15 13.96 -1.07
CA ALA A 64 -14.06 15.01 -2.08
C ALA A 64 -15.31 15.08 -2.99
N THR A 65 -15.90 13.94 -3.35
CA THR A 65 -17.15 13.91 -4.14
C THR A 65 -18.33 14.43 -3.33
N ILE A 66 -18.42 14.11 -2.03
CA ILE A 66 -19.43 14.69 -1.14
C ILE A 66 -19.27 16.21 -1.06
N HIS A 67 -18.05 16.69 -0.81
CA HIS A 67 -17.77 18.14 -0.74
C HIS A 67 -18.11 18.85 -2.05
N TYR A 68 -17.73 18.27 -3.19
CA TYR A 68 -18.04 18.82 -4.51
C TYR A 68 -19.55 18.94 -4.78
N ASN A 69 -20.34 17.90 -4.45
CA ASN A 69 -21.79 17.90 -4.69
C ASN A 69 -22.57 18.78 -3.71
N VAL A 70 -22.13 18.87 -2.45
CA VAL A 70 -22.84 19.60 -1.40
C VAL A 70 -22.49 21.10 -1.42
N GLY A 71 -21.29 21.44 -1.87
CA GLY A 71 -20.77 22.81 -1.82
C GLY A 71 -20.22 23.17 -0.44
N ASP A 72 -19.34 24.17 -0.40
CA ASP A 72 -18.48 24.43 0.76
C ASP A 72 -19.27 24.85 2.02
N GLN A 73 -20.21 25.79 1.89
CA GLN A 73 -21.03 26.26 3.02
C GLN A 73 -21.91 25.15 3.61
N THR A 74 -22.70 24.47 2.78
CA THR A 74 -23.60 23.41 3.23
C THR A 74 -22.84 22.22 3.83
N TYR A 75 -21.62 21.94 3.37
CA TYR A 75 -20.79 20.89 3.94
C TYR A 75 -20.33 21.25 5.36
N GLN A 76 -19.86 22.48 5.56
CA GLN A 76 -19.47 22.97 6.89
C GLN A 76 -20.65 22.96 7.85
N ASP A 77 -21.84 23.42 7.41
CA ASP A 77 -23.04 23.41 8.25
C ASP A 77 -23.40 22.00 8.74
N ARG A 78 -23.29 20.99 7.88
CA ARG A 78 -23.52 19.59 8.25
C ARG A 78 -22.50 19.07 9.26
N VAL A 79 -21.22 19.46 9.12
CA VAL A 79 -20.17 19.11 10.08
C VAL A 79 -20.43 19.79 11.43
N VAL A 80 -20.87 21.05 11.44
CA VAL A 80 -21.24 21.76 12.68
C VAL A 80 -22.44 21.10 13.35
N MET A 81 -23.46 20.70 12.60
CA MET A 81 -24.62 19.98 13.14
C MET A 81 -24.21 18.62 13.72
N MET A 82 -23.36 17.85 13.03
CA MET A 82 -22.82 16.58 13.56
C MET A 82 -21.97 16.77 14.83
N ARG A 83 -21.28 17.91 15.00
CA ARG A 83 -20.55 18.22 16.24
C ARG A 83 -21.46 18.42 17.44
N GLN A 84 -22.69 18.86 17.21
CA GLN A 84 -23.71 19.09 18.24
C GLN A 84 -24.49 17.80 18.59
N GLY A 85 -24.38 16.75 17.78
CA GLY A 85 -24.98 15.44 18.03
C GLY A 85 -24.26 14.62 19.11
N GLU A 86 -24.90 13.53 19.55
CA GLU A 86 -24.37 12.61 20.56
C GLU A 86 -23.81 11.31 19.96
N GLY A 87 -22.92 10.65 20.69
CA GLY A 87 -22.36 9.35 20.30
C GLY A 87 -21.46 9.42 19.06
N PHE A 88 -21.82 8.66 18.02
CA PHE A 88 -21.01 8.51 16.80
C PHE A 88 -20.99 9.76 15.91
N ASP A 89 -21.98 10.65 16.03
CA ASP A 89 -22.05 11.88 15.23
C ASP A 89 -20.84 12.79 15.49
N ARG A 90 -20.39 12.87 16.75
CA ARG A 90 -19.24 13.70 17.12
C ARG A 90 -17.92 13.16 16.56
N LEU A 91 -17.78 11.84 16.45
CA LEU A 91 -16.64 11.18 15.81
C LEU A 91 -16.68 11.37 14.28
N GLY A 92 -17.87 11.23 13.69
CA GLY A 92 -18.11 11.52 12.27
C GLY A 92 -17.76 12.97 11.94
N ALA A 93 -18.11 13.92 12.80
CA ALA A 93 -17.81 15.34 12.63
C ALA A 93 -16.30 15.64 12.69
N ALA A 94 -15.55 14.94 13.53
CA ALA A 94 -14.10 15.04 13.56
C ALA A 94 -13.47 14.47 12.28
N LEU A 95 -13.96 13.33 11.80
CA LEU A 95 -13.49 12.69 10.56
C LEU A 95 -13.85 13.49 9.30
N MET A 96 -14.99 14.17 9.30
CA MET A 96 -15.53 14.92 8.17
C MET A 96 -15.04 16.38 8.11
N GLN A 97 -14.20 16.86 9.03
CA GLN A 97 -13.60 18.20 8.85
C GLN A 97 -12.88 18.27 7.52
N ALA A 98 -13.11 19.34 6.75
CA ALA A 98 -12.45 19.50 5.45
C ALA A 98 -10.92 19.56 5.64
N ASP A 99 -10.22 18.53 5.15
CA ASP A 99 -8.76 18.47 5.21
C ASP A 99 -8.16 19.18 3.98
N PRO A 100 -6.93 19.71 4.05
CA PRO A 100 -6.26 20.34 2.90
C PRO A 100 -6.20 19.43 1.67
N VAL A 101 -6.07 18.12 1.88
CA VAL A 101 -6.09 17.10 0.80
C VAL A 101 -7.47 17.00 0.15
N THR A 102 -8.55 17.04 0.94
CA THR A 102 -9.94 17.01 0.43
C THR A 102 -10.23 18.24 -0.44
N LEU A 103 -9.82 19.43 0.02
CA LEU A 103 -10.01 20.68 -0.72
C LEU A 103 -9.25 20.67 -2.06
N TRP A 104 -8.01 20.21 -2.04
CA TRP A 104 -7.20 20.08 -3.26
C TRP A 104 -7.83 19.09 -4.27
N LEU A 105 -8.33 17.94 -3.79
CA LEU A 105 -9.02 16.97 -4.65
C LEU A 105 -10.35 17.51 -5.20
N SER A 106 -11.14 18.23 -4.41
CA SER A 106 -12.40 18.83 -4.88
C SER A 106 -12.17 19.90 -5.95
N ASP A 107 -11.12 20.71 -5.81
CA ASP A 107 -10.75 21.71 -6.82
C ASP A 107 -10.29 21.04 -8.11
N ARG A 108 -9.53 19.93 -8.01
CA ARG A 108 -9.12 19.18 -9.19
C ARG A 108 -10.29 18.55 -9.94
N LEU A 109 -11.29 18.03 -9.21
CA LEU A 109 -12.52 17.50 -9.80
C LEU A 109 -13.32 18.60 -10.50
N ARG A 110 -13.44 19.77 -9.86
CA ARG A 110 -14.11 20.95 -10.44
C ARG A 110 -13.46 21.39 -11.73
N ASP A 111 -12.12 21.47 -11.75
CA ASP A 111 -11.35 21.81 -12.94
C ASP A 111 -11.58 20.78 -14.07
N GLN A 112 -11.47 19.48 -13.79
CA GLN A 112 -11.69 18.43 -14.80
C GLN A 112 -13.13 18.39 -15.36
N MET A 113 -14.13 18.64 -14.52
CA MET A 113 -15.52 18.70 -14.97
C MET A 113 -15.78 19.96 -15.81
N SER A 114 -15.15 21.09 -15.45
CA SER A 114 -15.23 22.32 -16.23
C SER A 114 -14.46 22.23 -17.57
N SER A 115 -13.40 21.42 -17.63
CA SER A 115 -12.56 21.28 -18.83
C SER A 115 -13.19 20.39 -19.92
N GLY A 116 -14.32 19.72 -19.65
CA GLY A 116 -15.14 19.03 -20.66
C GLY A 116 -14.37 18.09 -21.61
N ALA A 117 -13.31 17.45 -21.12
CA ALA A 117 -12.27 16.87 -21.97
C ALA A 117 -12.38 15.36 -22.17
N TRP A 118 -13.15 14.64 -21.35
CA TRP A 118 -13.09 13.17 -21.36
C TRP A 118 -14.11 12.47 -22.28
N TRP A 119 -15.06 13.19 -22.88
CA TRP A 119 -16.10 12.62 -23.77
C TRP A 119 -16.17 13.22 -25.19
N ARG A 120 -15.25 14.11 -25.58
CA ARG A 120 -15.19 14.61 -26.97
C ARG A 120 -14.70 13.48 -27.88
N ARG A 121 -15.63 12.73 -28.48
CA ARG A 121 -15.33 11.92 -29.67
C ARG A 121 -14.77 12.85 -30.76
N PRO A 122 -13.77 12.42 -31.55
CA PRO A 122 -13.48 13.07 -32.81
C PRO A 122 -14.76 13.06 -33.65
N GLN A 123 -15.23 14.23 -34.07
CA GLN A 123 -16.21 14.28 -35.15
C GLN A 123 -15.41 14.19 -36.44
N ASP A 124 -15.37 12.98 -37.00
CA ASP A 124 -14.99 12.74 -38.39
C ASP A 124 -16.28 12.70 -39.23
#